data_AF-A0A7C3V872-F1
#
_entry.id   AF-A0A7C3V872-F1
#
_cell.length_a   1.000
_cell.length_b   1.000
_cell.length_c   1.000
_cell.angle_alpha   90.00
_cell.angle_beta   90.00
_cell.angle_gamma   90.00
#
_symmetry.space_group_name_H-M   'P 1'
#
loop_
_entity.id
_entity.type
_entity.pdbx_description
1 polymer ?
#
loop_
_entity_poly.entity_id
_entity_poly.type
_entity_poly.pdbx_seq_one_letter_code
_entity_poly.pdbx_strand_id
1 'polypeptide(L)' 'MYRCSKCNKSIKQLDEIFVRCPYCGNRVLFKERPPVAKEVPTD' A
#
# COMPACT_ATOMS: atom_id res chain seq x y z
N MET A 1 2.93 2.87 -4.43
CA MET A 1 3.35 1.60 -3.84
C MET A 1 2.32 1.16 -2.81
N TYR A 2 2.10 -0.14 -2.69
CA TYR A 2 1.20 -0.70 -1.69
C TYR A 2 2.01 -1.38 -0.59
N ARG A 3 1.48 -1.42 0.62
CA ARG A 3 2.05 -2.13 1.75
C ARG A 3 1.07 -3.17 2.25
N CYS A 4 1.52 -4.40 2.44
CA CYS A 4 0.65 -5.44 2.98
C CYS A 4 0.35 -5.22 4.47
N SER A 5 -0.92 -5.37 4.87
CA SER A 5 -1.32 -5.23 6.28
C SER A 5 -0.70 -6.28 7.22
N LYS A 6 -0.30 -7.45 6.71
CA LYS A 6 0.16 -8.58 7.53
C LYS A 6 1.68 -8.69 7.56
N CYS A 7 2.31 -8.79 6.38
CA CYS A 7 3.76 -8.94 6.30
C CYS A 7 4.52 -7.62 6.26
N ASN A 8 3.82 -6.48 6.20
CA ASN A 8 4.40 -5.13 6.14
C ASN A 8 5.36 -4.86 4.98
N LYS A 9 5.45 -5.78 4.01
CA LYS A 9 6.30 -5.62 2.83
C LYS A 9 5.66 -4.63 1.85
N SER A 10 6.52 -3.84 1.20
CA SER A 10 6.15 -2.98 0.09
C SER A 10 6.01 -3.82 -1.20
N ILE A 11 4.95 -3.54 -1.92
CA ILE A 11 4.54 -4.20 -3.16
C ILE A 11 4.49 -3.11 -4.22
N LYS A 12 5.37 -3.22 -5.21
CA LYS A 12 5.49 -2.24 -6.29
C LYS A 12 4.46 -2.46 -7.39
N GLN A 13 4.19 -3.71 -7.72
CA GLN A 13 3.21 -4.13 -8.72
C GLN A 13 2.24 -5.13 -8.11
N LEU A 14 0.96 -4.91 -8.35
CA LEU A 14 -0.12 -5.85 -8.07
C LEU A 14 -0.62 -6.39 -9.41
N ASP A 15 -1.01 -7.65 -9.43
CA ASP A 15 -1.67 -8.23 -10.59
C ASP A 15 -3.04 -7.56 -10.79
N GLU A 16 -3.38 -7.19 -12.02
CA GLU A 16 -4.61 -6.47 -12.36
C GLU A 16 -5.88 -7.28 -12.05
N ILE A 17 -5.75 -8.61 -12.00
CA ILE A 17 -6.86 -9.55 -11.84
C ILE A 17 -7.12 -9.87 -10.35
N PHE A 18 -6.09 -9.83 -9.49
CA PHE A 18 -6.22 -10.22 -8.09
C PHE A 18 -5.43 -9.32 -7.13
N VAL A 19 -6.14 -8.75 -6.17
CA VAL A 19 -5.53 -8.00 -5.07
C VAL A 19 -5.03 -8.97 -4.00
N ARG A 20 -3.86 -9.56 -4.21
CA ARG A 20 -3.18 -10.45 -3.25
C ARG A 20 -1.74 -10.02 -3.02
N CYS A 21 -1.29 -10.10 -1.77
CA CYS A 21 0.11 -9.92 -1.46
C CYS A 21 0.93 -11.11 -2.01
N PRO A 22 1.96 -10.87 -2.84
CA PRO A 22 2.79 -11.93 -3.43
C PRO A 22 3.62 -12.70 -2.40
N TYR A 23 3.78 -12.16 -1.18
CA TYR A 23 4.61 -12.76 -0.14
C TYR A 23 3.84 -13.61 0.87
N CYS A 24 2.60 -13.26 1.18
CA CYS A 24 1.84 -13.91 2.27
C CYS A 24 0.39 -14.24 1.91
N GLY A 25 -0.05 -13.94 0.69
CA GLY A 25 -1.42 -14.21 0.22
C GLY A 25 -2.52 -13.36 0.86
N ASN A 26 -2.18 -12.45 1.78
CA ASN A 26 -3.16 -11.55 2.39
C ASN A 26 -3.75 -10.58 1.35
N ARG A 27 -5.04 -10.26 1.49
CA ARG A 27 -5.82 -9.48 0.50
C ARG A 27 -5.99 -8.01 0.89
N VAL A 28 -5.59 -7.63 2.11
CA VAL A 28 -5.67 -6.25 2.60
C VAL A 28 -4.33 -5.54 2.41
N LEU A 29 -4.35 -4.50 1.58
CA LEU A 29 -3.19 -3.70 1.20
C LEU A 29 -3.48 -2.21 1.43
N PHE A 30 -2.49 -1.49 1.96
CA PHE A 30 -2.56 -0.05 2.19
C PHE A 30 -1.78 0.69 1.11
N LYS A 31 -2.30 1.82 0.63
CA LYS A 31 -1.53 2.71 -0.24
C LYS A 31 -0.50 3.47 0.60
N GLU A 32 0.77 3.42 0.21
CA GLU A 32 1.79 4.20 0.90
C GLU A 32 1.54 5.70 0.70
N ARG A 33 1.83 6.48 1.75
CA ARG A 33 1.75 7.94 1.65
C ARG A 33 2.68 8.42 0.54
N PRO A 34 2.23 9.34 -0.31
CA PRO A 34 3.12 9.98 -1.27
C PRO A 34 4.23 10.72 -0.52
N PRO A 35 5.43 10.83 -1.10
CA PRO A 35 6.54 11.58 -0.50
C PRO A 35 6.28 13.09 -0.47
N VAL A 36 5.26 13.56 -1.20
CA VAL A 36 4.88 14.96 -1.25
C VAL A 36 4.12 15.33 0.02
N ALA A 37 4.68 16.26 0.79
CA ALA A 37 3.99 16.85 1.94
C ALA A 37 2.72 17.57 1.47
N LYS A 38 1.60 17.30 2.14
CA LYS A 38 0.38 18.09 1.95
C LYS A 38 0.40 19.23 2.96
N GLU A 39 0.16 20.45 2.47
CA GLU A 39 -0.12 21.59 3.33
C GLU A 39 -1.53 21.42 3.92
N VAL A 40 -1.63 21.58 5.24
CA VAL A 40 -2.89 21.47 5.98
C VAL A 40 -3.07 22.78 6.75
N PRO A 41 -4.14 23.55 6.49
CA PRO A 41 -4.41 24.76 7.25
C PRO A 41 -4.83 24.41 8.68
N THR A 42 -4.40 25.24 9.63
CA THR A 42 -4.77 25.16 11.04
C THR A 42 -5.73 26.32 11.31
N ASP A 43 -7.03 26.03 11.38
CA ASP A 43 -8.02 26.97 11.94
C ASP A 43 -7.84 27.09 13.46
#